data_AF-A0A925RCL1-F1
#
_entry.id   AF-A0A925RCL1-F1
#
_cell.length_a   1.000
_cell.length_b   1.000
_cell.length_c   1.000
_cell.angle_alpha   90.00
_cell.angle_beta   90.00
_cell.angle_gamma   90.00
#
_symmetry.space_group_name_H-M   'P 1'
#
loop_
_entity.id
_entity.type
_entity.pdbx_description
1 polymer ?
#
loop_
_entity_poly.entity_id
_entity_poly.type
_entity_poly.pdbx_seq_one_letter_code
_entity_poly.pdbx_strand_id
1 'polypeptide(L)'
;RSTEPPQQFSHTYHSEHYWPLPYVCQDRQAVRDLIDFQVSRGWEEETTIYDRHFDPTTSLLTRAGELHLERIVYVVPPERRAVFVQSTHDAALDSARMENVSAAVASMCHGNSDVPVTLRECQELSRAASEVQAINSMYNGSIPAPRLSSAGASGSSATAASGTP
;
A
#
# COMPACT_ATOMS: atom_id res chain seq x y z
N ARG A 1 21.09 28.39 50.68
CA ARG A 1 21.73 28.11 49.37
C ARG A 1 22.51 26.82 49.54
N SER A 2 22.41 25.83 48.63
CA SER A 2 23.23 24.62 48.74
C SER A 2 24.71 25.01 48.86
N THR A 3 25.43 24.38 49.78
CA THR A 3 26.85 24.62 50.06
C THR A 3 27.76 23.67 49.28
N GLU A 4 27.19 22.82 48.43
CA GLU A 4 27.94 21.87 47.62
C GLU A 4 28.66 22.56 46.45
N PRO A 5 29.84 22.05 46.04
CA PRO A 5 30.56 22.56 44.88
C PRO A 5 29.68 22.44 43.62
N PRO A 6 29.74 23.41 42.69
CA PRO A 6 28.95 23.37 41.46
C PRO A 6 29.29 22.11 40.67
N GLN A 7 28.26 21.39 40.24
CA GLN A 7 28.43 20.18 39.44
C GLN A 7 29.16 20.51 38.13
N GLN A 8 30.10 19.66 37.72
CA GLN A 8 30.79 19.80 36.44
C GLN A 8 29.78 19.70 35.27
N PHE A 9 29.94 20.54 34.25
CA PHE A 9 29.04 20.58 33.09
C PHE A 9 28.88 19.22 32.38
N SER A 10 29.92 18.39 32.37
CA SER A 10 29.89 17.02 31.83
C SER A 10 28.85 16.14 32.53
N HIS A 11 28.72 16.26 33.85
CA HIS A 11 27.76 15.48 34.64
C HIS A 11 26.34 16.02 34.49
N THR A 12 26.17 17.32 34.24
CA THR A 12 24.85 17.89 33.90
C THR A 12 24.41 17.46 32.51
N TYR A 13 25.32 17.47 31.53
CA TYR A 13 25.04 17.03 30.16
C TYR A 13 24.73 15.53 30.09
N HIS A 14 25.52 14.68 30.77
CA HIS A 14 25.27 13.24 30.88
C HIS A 14 24.46 12.87 32.13
N SER A 15 23.55 13.73 32.57
CA SER A 15 22.74 13.48 33.77
C SER A 15 21.89 12.22 33.66
N GLU A 16 21.48 11.85 32.44
CA GLU A 16 20.80 10.60 32.10
C GLU A 16 21.58 9.35 32.54
N HIS A 17 22.92 9.35 32.44
CA HIS A 17 23.75 8.21 32.80
C HIS A 17 23.61 7.84 34.29
N TYR A 18 23.46 8.87 35.13
CA TYR A 18 23.35 8.72 36.58
C TYR A 18 21.90 8.56 37.05
N TRP A 19 20.95 9.15 36.31
CA TRP A 19 19.53 9.16 36.64
C TRP A 19 18.70 8.86 35.38
N PRO A 20 18.57 7.58 34.99
CA PRO A 20 17.91 7.19 33.74
C PRO A 20 16.40 7.47 33.72
N LEU A 21 15.76 7.56 34.88
CA LEU A 21 14.37 8.03 34.99
C LEU A 21 14.39 9.53 35.28
N PRO A 22 13.69 10.39 34.51
CA PRO A 22 12.57 10.06 33.60
C PRO A 22 12.93 9.89 32.12
N TYR A 23 14.18 10.10 31.70
CA TYR A 23 14.60 10.11 30.28
C TYR A 23 14.19 8.85 29.51
N VAL A 24 14.42 7.66 30.10
CA VAL A 24 14.03 6.38 29.49
C VAL A 24 12.51 6.28 29.26
N CYS A 25 11.68 6.92 30.09
CA CYS A 25 10.24 6.94 29.88
C CYS A 25 9.87 7.78 28.66
N GLN A 26 10.52 8.93 28.49
CA GLN A 26 10.31 9.82 27.35
C GLN A 26 10.76 9.15 26.05
N ASP A 27 11.94 8.52 26.05
CA ASP A 27 12.46 7.82 24.87
C ASP A 27 11.56 6.65 24.46
N ARG A 28 11.10 5.85 25.43
CA ARG A 28 10.14 4.77 25.15
C ARG A 28 8.84 5.29 24.57
N GLN A 29 8.36 6.43 25.06
CA GLN A 29 7.14 7.05 24.53
C GLN A 29 7.38 7.54 23.10
N ALA A 30 8.49 8.23 22.84
CA ALA A 30 8.84 8.70 21.49
C ALA A 30 8.91 7.56 20.47
N VAL A 31 9.49 6.41 20.85
CA VAL A 31 9.54 5.23 19.98
C VAL A 31 8.14 4.64 19.74
N ARG A 32 7.29 4.56 20.78
CA ARG A 32 5.91 4.08 20.62
C ARG A 32 5.10 5.01 19.72
N ASP A 33 5.17 6.31 19.95
CA ASP A 33 4.48 7.32 19.15
C ASP A 33 4.88 7.24 17.67
N LEU A 34 6.16 7.02 17.40
CA LEU A 34 6.66 6.84 16.03
C LEU A 34 6.08 5.58 15.38
N ILE A 35 6.05 4.46 16.09
CA ILE A 35 5.49 3.19 15.59
C ILE A 35 3.98 3.36 15.36
N ASP A 36 3.26 3.96 16.31
CA ASP A 36 1.82 4.21 16.20
C ASP A 36 1.50 5.13 15.01
N PHE A 37 2.33 6.15 14.78
CA PHE A 37 2.23 6.98 13.58
C PHE A 37 2.44 6.18 12.30
N GLN A 38 3.50 5.37 12.22
CA GLN A 38 3.76 4.51 11.05
C GLN A 38 2.61 3.53 10.78
N VAL A 39 2.08 2.91 11.83
CA VAL A 39 0.95 1.98 11.72
C VAL A 39 -0.29 2.72 11.24
N SER A 40 -0.62 3.88 11.83
CA SER A 40 -1.79 4.66 11.41
C SER A 40 -1.71 5.10 9.95
N ARG A 41 -0.55 5.59 9.50
CA ARG A 41 -0.32 5.99 8.10
C ARG A 41 -0.32 4.79 7.15
N GLY A 42 0.24 3.66 7.55
CA GLY A 42 0.20 2.43 6.75
C GLY A 42 -1.23 1.93 6.53
N TRP A 43 -2.08 2.02 7.56
CA TRP A 43 -3.51 1.72 7.40
C TRP A 43 -4.24 2.73 6.51
N GLU A 44 -3.96 4.03 6.68
CA GLU A 44 -4.52 5.07 5.82
C GLU A 44 -4.14 4.85 4.35
N GLU A 45 -2.89 4.48 4.06
CA GLU A 45 -2.42 4.10 2.72
C GLU A 45 -3.12 2.86 2.18
N GLU A 46 -3.22 1.81 2.99
CA GLU A 46 -3.85 0.55 2.59
C GLU A 46 -5.36 0.70 2.34
N THR A 47 -6.02 1.68 2.95
CA THR A 47 -7.44 1.96 2.73
C THR A 47 -7.69 3.15 1.80
N THR A 48 -6.66 3.62 1.09
CA THR A 48 -6.77 4.68 0.08
C THR A 48 -7.09 4.10 -1.30
N ILE A 49 -8.17 4.59 -1.89
CA ILE A 49 -8.52 4.40 -3.30
C ILE A 49 -7.80 5.48 -4.12
N TYR A 50 -6.73 5.06 -4.80
CA TYR A 50 -5.92 5.88 -5.72
C TYR A 50 -6.55 6.07 -7.10
N ASP A 51 -6.00 7.01 -7.87
CA ASP A 51 -6.41 7.34 -9.24
C ASP A 51 -6.52 6.12 -10.17
N ARG A 52 -5.55 5.19 -10.09
CA ARG A 52 -5.56 3.93 -10.87
C ARG A 52 -6.78 3.03 -10.67
N HIS A 53 -7.52 3.22 -9.58
CA HIS A 53 -8.73 2.44 -9.30
C HIS A 53 -9.96 3.02 -9.99
N PHE A 54 -9.85 4.20 -10.58
CA PHE A 54 -10.89 4.86 -11.36
C PHE A 54 -10.64 4.73 -12.86
N ASP A 55 -11.71 4.70 -13.62
CA ASP A 55 -11.65 4.88 -15.07
C ASP A 55 -11.42 6.37 -15.37
N PRO A 56 -10.36 6.74 -16.12
CA PRO A 56 -10.03 8.13 -16.42
C PRO A 56 -11.12 8.87 -17.22
N THR A 57 -12.01 8.15 -17.90
CA THR A 57 -13.05 8.76 -18.73
C THR A 57 -14.38 8.94 -17.99
N THR A 58 -14.75 7.97 -17.15
CA THR A 58 -16.07 7.94 -16.48
C THR A 58 -16.02 8.30 -15.00
N SER A 59 -14.84 8.32 -14.38
CA SER A 59 -14.65 8.46 -12.92
C SER A 59 -15.36 7.38 -12.10
N LEU A 60 -15.76 6.28 -12.74
CA LEU A 60 -16.32 5.11 -12.07
C LEU A 60 -15.20 4.20 -11.55
N LEU A 61 -15.52 3.42 -10.52
CA LEU A 61 -14.63 2.39 -10.01
C LEU A 61 -14.41 1.31 -11.07
N THR A 62 -13.15 1.01 -11.33
CA THR A 62 -12.75 -0.18 -12.10
C THR A 62 -12.94 -1.43 -11.26
N ARG A 63 -12.88 -2.62 -11.90
CA ARG A 63 -12.93 -3.89 -11.18
C ARG A 63 -11.85 -4.01 -10.08
N ALA A 64 -10.67 -3.45 -10.31
CA ALA A 64 -9.61 -3.43 -9.31
C ALA A 64 -9.96 -2.53 -8.11
N GLY A 65 -10.62 -1.39 -8.37
CA GLY A 65 -11.16 -0.52 -7.32
C GLY A 65 -12.26 -1.19 -6.50
N GLU A 66 -13.20 -1.86 -7.16
CA GLU A 66 -14.27 -2.61 -6.49
C GLU A 66 -13.73 -3.68 -5.55
N LEU A 67 -12.78 -4.51 -6.02
CA LEU A 67 -12.17 -5.56 -5.21
C LEU A 67 -11.37 -4.98 -4.03
N HIS A 68 -10.75 -3.82 -4.23
CA HIS A 68 -10.05 -3.15 -3.15
C HIS A 68 -11.02 -2.64 -2.08
N LEU A 69 -12.12 -2.02 -2.51
CA LEU A 69 -13.20 -1.56 -1.63
C LEU A 69 -13.83 -2.73 -0.87
N GLU A 70 -14.10 -3.85 -1.54
CA GLU A 70 -14.58 -5.10 -0.94
C GLU A 70 -13.63 -5.58 0.17
N ARG A 71 -12.32 -5.56 -0.09
CA ARG A 71 -11.31 -5.90 0.91
C ARG A 71 -11.33 -4.93 2.11
N ILE A 72 -11.50 -3.62 1.88
CA ILE A 72 -11.61 -2.65 2.97
C ILE A 72 -12.84 -2.94 3.82
N VAL A 73 -13.99 -3.22 3.21
CA VAL A 73 -15.24 -3.46 3.92
C VAL A 73 -15.22 -4.77 4.71
N TYR A 74 -14.70 -5.87 4.15
CA TYR A 74 -14.81 -7.19 4.77
C TYR A 74 -13.57 -7.66 5.52
N VAL A 75 -12.37 -7.22 5.13
CA VAL A 75 -11.11 -7.75 5.69
C VAL A 75 -10.48 -6.79 6.71
N VAL A 76 -10.57 -5.47 6.49
CA VAL A 76 -9.95 -4.50 7.39
C VAL A 76 -10.66 -4.51 8.75
N PRO A 77 -9.92 -4.50 9.88
CA PRO A 77 -10.50 -4.44 11.21
C PRO A 77 -11.42 -3.23 11.39
N PRO A 78 -12.55 -3.37 12.11
CA PRO A 78 -13.55 -2.31 12.23
C PRO A 78 -13.00 -1.00 12.83
N GLU A 79 -12.04 -1.10 13.76
CA GLU A 79 -11.39 0.06 14.39
C GLU A 79 -10.57 0.93 13.40
N ARG A 80 -10.21 0.38 12.24
CA ARG A 80 -9.35 1.03 11.23
C ARG A 80 -10.04 1.15 9.88
N ARG A 81 -11.31 0.79 9.81
CA ARG A 81 -12.07 0.75 8.57
C ARG A 81 -12.55 2.15 8.22
N ALA A 82 -11.77 2.83 7.39
CA ALA A 82 -12.11 4.10 6.77
C ALA A 82 -11.65 4.07 5.32
N VAL A 83 -12.47 4.56 4.39
CA VAL A 83 -12.10 4.64 2.98
C VAL A 83 -11.59 6.05 2.70
N PHE A 84 -10.37 6.14 2.19
CA PHE A 84 -9.81 7.40 1.72
C PHE A 84 -9.88 7.44 0.20
N VAL A 85 -10.27 8.56 -0.37
CA VAL A 85 -10.25 8.80 -1.81
C VAL A 85 -9.15 9.80 -2.09
N GLN A 86 -8.24 9.46 -3.02
CA GLN A 86 -7.20 10.39 -3.42
C GLN A 86 -7.82 11.65 -4.03
N SER A 87 -7.45 12.81 -3.51
CA SER A 87 -7.85 14.09 -4.11
C SER A 87 -7.14 14.32 -5.44
N THR A 88 -7.89 14.86 -6.39
CA THR A 88 -7.41 15.40 -7.65
C THR A 88 -7.27 16.92 -7.49
N HIS A 89 -6.56 17.59 -8.40
CA HIS A 89 -6.55 19.06 -8.43
C HIS A 89 -7.87 19.66 -9.00
N ASP A 90 -8.94 18.86 -9.09
CA ASP A 90 -10.25 19.24 -9.61
C ASP A 90 -11.35 18.81 -8.62
N ALA A 91 -11.98 19.80 -7.99
CA ALA A 91 -13.01 19.59 -6.99
C ALA A 91 -14.26 18.90 -7.54
N ALA A 92 -14.59 19.07 -8.82
CA ALA A 92 -15.75 18.44 -9.43
C ALA A 92 -15.54 16.93 -9.64
N LEU A 93 -14.31 16.54 -10.00
CA LEU A 93 -13.94 15.13 -10.09
C LEU A 93 -13.90 14.47 -8.71
N ASP A 94 -13.37 15.18 -7.71
CA ASP A 94 -13.28 14.66 -6.34
C ASP A 94 -14.66 14.41 -5.71
N SER A 95 -15.61 15.33 -5.92
CA SER A 95 -16.99 15.12 -5.47
C SER A 95 -17.62 13.92 -6.17
N ALA A 96 -17.45 13.77 -7.48
CA ALA A 96 -17.98 12.65 -8.23
C ALA A 96 -17.38 11.30 -7.79
N ARG A 97 -16.06 11.25 -7.54
CA ARG A 97 -15.38 10.06 -7.03
C ARG A 97 -15.87 9.68 -5.63
N MET A 98 -16.02 10.67 -4.75
CA MET A 98 -16.51 10.45 -3.39
C MET A 98 -17.97 9.95 -3.39
N GLU A 99 -18.82 10.49 -4.24
CA GLU A 99 -20.21 10.03 -4.43
C GLU A 99 -20.24 8.59 -4.97
N ASN A 100 -19.44 8.28 -5.99
CA ASN A 100 -19.37 6.91 -6.55
C ASN A 100 -18.88 5.89 -5.52
N VAL A 101 -17.85 6.23 -4.75
CA VAL A 101 -17.29 5.36 -3.70
C VAL A 101 -18.29 5.18 -2.56
N SER A 102 -18.94 6.25 -2.09
CA SER A 102 -19.93 6.15 -1.02
C SER A 102 -21.16 5.32 -1.43
N ALA A 103 -21.61 5.45 -2.68
CA ALA A 103 -22.66 4.61 -3.24
C ALA A 103 -22.24 3.13 -3.30
N ALA A 104 -21.01 2.84 -3.74
CA ALA A 104 -20.47 1.49 -3.77
C ALA A 104 -20.35 0.89 -2.35
N VAL A 105 -19.84 1.64 -1.37
CA VAL A 105 -19.78 1.24 0.04
C VAL A 105 -21.19 0.93 0.57
N ALA A 106 -22.16 1.80 0.33
CA ALA A 106 -23.54 1.61 0.77
C ALA A 106 -24.15 0.32 0.22
N SER A 107 -23.83 -0.02 -1.04
CA SER A 107 -24.27 -1.28 -1.65
C SER A 107 -23.68 -2.52 -0.98
N MET A 108 -22.40 -2.49 -0.58
CA MET A 108 -21.70 -3.64 0.04
C MET A 108 -22.05 -3.82 1.52
N CYS A 109 -22.30 -2.73 2.24
CA CYS A 109 -22.61 -2.75 3.67
C CYS A 109 -24.07 -3.13 3.98
N HIS A 110 -24.95 -3.25 2.97
CA HIS A 110 -26.39 -3.47 3.13
C HIS A 110 -27.03 -2.57 4.21
N GLY A 111 -26.53 -1.34 4.37
CA GLY A 111 -27.00 -0.37 5.38
C GLY A 111 -26.59 -0.65 6.84
N ASN A 112 -25.77 -1.67 7.12
CA ASN A 112 -25.45 -2.10 8.51
C ASN A 112 -24.15 -1.54 9.09
N SER A 113 -23.31 -0.88 8.28
CA SER A 113 -22.04 -0.31 8.73
C SER A 113 -21.81 1.03 8.05
N ASP A 114 -21.70 2.10 8.84
CA ASP A 114 -21.27 3.42 8.37
C ASP A 114 -19.75 3.41 8.26
N VAL A 115 -19.24 3.21 7.04
CA VAL A 115 -17.80 3.29 6.76
C VAL A 115 -17.52 4.70 6.27
N PRO A 116 -16.72 5.50 7.00
CA PRO A 116 -16.47 6.88 6.62
C PRO A 116 -15.67 6.91 5.31
N VAL A 117 -16.15 7.71 4.36
CA VAL A 117 -15.46 8.02 3.10
C VAL A 117 -14.95 9.46 3.18
N THR A 118 -13.65 9.66 3.03
CA THR A 118 -13.02 10.99 3.15
C THR A 118 -12.02 11.23 2.04
N LEU A 119 -11.82 12.50 1.65
CA LEU A 119 -10.78 12.87 0.69
C LEU A 119 -9.42 12.98 1.39
N ARG A 120 -8.38 12.56 0.67
CA ARG A 120 -6.99 12.58 1.14
C ARG A 120 -6.09 13.16 0.06
N GLU A 121 -5.38 14.23 0.41
CA GLU A 121 -4.30 14.77 -0.41
C GLU A 121 -3.07 13.86 -0.32
N CYS A 122 -2.85 13.06 -1.36
CA CYS A 122 -1.70 12.18 -1.44
C CYS A 122 -1.27 11.95 -2.90
N GLN A 123 -0.01 11.55 -3.05
CA GLN A 123 0.50 11.01 -4.30
C GLN A 123 0.32 9.49 -4.30
N GLU A 124 0.05 8.92 -5.46
CA GLU A 124 0.03 7.47 -5.61
C GLU A 124 1.42 6.88 -5.33
N LEU A 125 1.51 6.02 -4.31
CA LEU A 125 2.71 5.28 -3.93
C LEU A 125 2.74 3.94 -4.70
N SER A 126 2.71 3.99 -6.02
CA SER A 126 2.82 2.80 -6.86
C SER A 126 3.27 3.13 -8.28
N ARG A 127 3.72 2.11 -8.99
CA ARG A 127 3.79 2.12 -10.45
C ARG A 127 2.46 1.68 -11.03
N ALA A 128 2.08 2.28 -12.16
CA ALA A 128 0.90 1.86 -12.89
C ALA A 128 1.05 0.40 -13.34
N ALA A 129 -0.03 -0.38 -13.28
CA ALA A 129 0.00 -1.79 -13.68
C ALA A 129 0.42 -1.98 -15.15
N SER A 130 0.05 -1.04 -16.02
CA SER A 130 0.45 -1.02 -17.43
C SER A 130 1.96 -0.89 -17.61
N GLU A 131 2.63 -0.08 -16.79
CA GLU A 131 4.08 0.06 -16.78
C GLU A 131 4.74 -1.25 -16.36
N VAL A 132 4.26 -1.85 -15.27
CA VAL A 132 4.78 -3.14 -14.77
C VAL A 132 4.58 -4.25 -15.80
N GLN A 133 3.43 -4.28 -16.47
CA GLN A 133 3.13 -5.23 -17.53
C GLN A 133 4.09 -5.06 -18.71
N ALA A 134 4.36 -3.82 -19.13
CA ALA A 134 5.31 -3.53 -20.20
C ALA A 134 6.73 -4.00 -19.83
N ILE A 135 7.17 -3.75 -18.60
CA ILE A 135 8.47 -4.24 -18.11
C ILE A 135 8.52 -5.77 -18.11
N ASN A 136 7.49 -6.44 -17.61
CA ASN A 136 7.43 -7.90 -17.56
C ASN A 136 7.38 -8.53 -18.95
N SER A 137 6.65 -7.95 -19.89
CA SER A 137 6.59 -8.45 -21.27
C SER A 137 7.94 -8.30 -21.97
N MET A 138 8.62 -7.16 -21.79
CA MET A 138 9.98 -6.93 -22.29
C MET A 138 10.98 -7.91 -21.66
N TYR A 139 10.92 -8.10 -20.34
CA TYR A 139 11.77 -9.05 -19.63
C TYR A 139 11.58 -10.47 -20.15
N ASN A 140 10.34 -10.96 -20.19
CA ASN A 140 10.03 -12.30 -20.69
C ASN A 140 10.43 -12.50 -22.16
N GLY A 141 10.28 -11.47 -23.00
CA GLY A 141 10.73 -11.50 -24.38
C GLY A 141 12.26 -11.53 -24.54
N SER A 142 13.00 -11.06 -23.53
CA SER A 142 14.47 -11.10 -23.51
C SER A 142 15.05 -12.40 -22.95
N ILE A 143 14.23 -13.25 -22.32
CA ILE A 143 14.68 -14.54 -21.76
C ILE A 143 15.05 -15.47 -22.93
N PRO A 144 16.31 -15.92 -23.05
CA PRO A 144 16.70 -16.87 -24.08
C PRO A 144 15.99 -18.21 -23.86
N ALA A 145 15.62 -18.88 -24.95
CA ALA A 145 14.96 -20.18 -24.87
C ALA A 145 15.76 -21.16 -23.99
N PRO A 146 15.11 -21.86 -23.04
CA PRO A 146 15.79 -22.75 -22.12
C PRO A 146 16.51 -23.86 -22.88
N ARG A 147 17.83 -23.99 -22.65
CA ARG A 147 18.63 -25.05 -23.26
C ARG A 147 18.67 -26.24 -22.31
N LEU A 148 18.10 -27.36 -22.74
CA LEU A 148 18.39 -28.65 -22.13
C LEU A 148 19.80 -29.06 -22.61
N SER A 149 20.73 -29.32 -21.70
CA SER A 149 21.95 -30.04 -22.06
C SER A 149 21.51 -31.40 -22.59
N SER A 150 21.78 -31.68 -23.86
CA SER A 150 21.52 -32.97 -24.48
C SER A 150 22.44 -34.03 -23.87
N ALA A 151 22.10 -34.53 -22.68
CA ALA A 151 22.51 -35.87 -22.29
C ALA A 151 21.70 -36.83 -23.19
N GLY A 152 22.43 -37.61 -24.00
CA GLY A 152 21.92 -38.26 -25.20
C GLY A 152 20.63 -39.06 -25.03
N ALA A 153 19.65 -38.77 -25.88
CA ALA A 153 18.59 -39.70 -26.23
C ALA A 153 18.60 -39.86 -27.75
N SER A 154 19.46 -40.76 -28.22
CA SER A 154 19.34 -41.37 -29.54
C SER A 154 18.04 -42.16 -29.57
N GLY A 155 16.98 -41.56 -30.10
CA GLY A 155 15.72 -42.22 -30.39
C GLY A 155 15.25 -41.80 -31.77
N SER A 156 15.69 -42.53 -32.80
CA SER A 156 15.18 -42.40 -34.16
C SER A 156 13.67 -42.61 -34.18
N SER A 157 12.89 -41.58 -34.50
CA SER A 157 11.51 -41.73 -34.94
C SER A 157 11.45 -41.51 -36.44
N ALA A 158 11.11 -42.60 -37.13
CA ALA A 158 10.98 -42.68 -38.57
C ALA A 158 9.87 -41.75 -39.08
N THR A 159 10.17 -41.12 -40.20
CA THR A 159 9.26 -40.40 -41.09
C THR A 159 8.15 -41.34 -41.58
N ALA A 160 6.90 -41.07 -41.22
CA ALA A 160 5.74 -41.60 -41.92
C ALA A 160 5.05 -40.43 -42.64
N ALA A 161 5.29 -40.36 -43.95
CA ALA A 161 4.58 -39.49 -44.86
C ALA A 161 3.24 -40.14 -45.26
N SER A 162 2.15 -39.40 -45.09
CA SER A 162 0.85 -39.60 -45.75
C SER A 162 0.13 -38.25 -45.67
N GLY A 163 0.06 -37.44 -46.72
CA GLY A 163 -0.64 -37.70 -47.98
C GLY A 163 -1.90 -36.83 -47.98
N THR A 164 -1.85 -35.66 -48.59
CA THR A 164 -3.01 -34.88 -49.06
C THR A 164 -3.32 -35.27 -50.52
N PRO A 165 -4.51 -34.97 -51.08
CA PRO A 165 -5.68 -34.26 -50.53
C PRO A 165 -6.89 -35.16 -50.20
#